data_AF-A0A455BNR7-F1
#
_entry.id   AF-A0A455BNR7-F1
#
_cell.length_a   1.000
_cell.length_b   1.000
_cell.length_c   1.000
_cell.angle_alpha   90.00
_cell.angle_beta   90.00
_cell.angle_gamma   90.00
#
_symmetry.space_group_name_H-M   'P 1'
#
loop_
_entity.id
_entity.type
_entity.pdbx_description
1 polymer ?
#
loop_
_entity_poly.entity_id
_entity_poly.type
_entity_poly.pdbx_seq_one_letter_code
_entity_poly.pdbx_strand_id
1 'polypeptide(L)'
;MARSRRQRPGAWAPLLLLLLAGPVACAASPADDGAGAGGRGPRGRARGDSGSDEAVPRHDSSYGTFAGEFYDLRYLSEEGYPFPTAPPVDPFAKIKVDDCGKTKGCFRYGKPGCNAETCDYFLSYRMIGADVEFELSADTDGWVAVGFSSDKKMGGDDVMACVHDDNGRVRVQHFYNVGQWAKEIQRNPARDEEGVFENNRVTCRFKRPVNVPRDETIVDLHLSWYYLFAWGPAIQAQESYLE
;
A
#
# COMPACT_ATOMS: atom_id res chain seq x y z
N MET A 1 14.32 49.33 47.20
CA MET A 1 15.27 49.96 46.27
C MET A 1 16.01 48.85 45.51
N ALA A 2 15.74 48.67 44.22
CA ALA A 2 16.68 48.15 43.22
C ALA A 2 15.98 48.16 41.85
N ARG A 3 16.73 48.55 40.83
CA ARG A 3 16.28 49.15 39.58
C ARG A 3 15.83 48.14 38.51
N SER A 4 14.73 48.51 37.85
CA SER A 4 14.38 48.32 36.43
C SER A 4 15.54 47.91 35.50
N ARG A 5 15.36 46.82 34.75
CA ARG A 5 15.92 46.65 33.40
C ARG A 5 14.79 46.75 32.37
N ARG A 6 14.78 47.88 31.66
CA ARG A 6 14.06 48.09 30.41
C ARG A 6 14.73 47.25 29.32
N GLN A 7 13.95 46.47 28.56
CA GLN A 7 14.32 46.08 27.20
C GLN A 7 13.27 46.65 26.25
N ARG A 8 13.76 47.43 25.29
CA ARG A 8 12.99 48.04 24.21
C ARG A 8 12.86 47.05 23.03
N PRO A 9 11.83 47.23 22.19
CA PRO A 9 11.35 46.23 21.24
C PRO A 9 12.23 46.16 19.98
N GLY A 10 12.43 44.93 19.48
CA GLY A 10 13.03 44.66 18.17
C GLY A 10 12.08 45.07 17.05
N ALA A 11 12.61 45.86 16.13
CA ALA A 11 11.92 46.50 15.03
C ALA A 11 11.35 45.49 14.00
N TRP A 12 10.10 45.72 13.59
CA TRP A 12 9.56 45.27 12.33
C TRP A 12 9.94 46.28 11.24
N ALA A 13 10.56 45.81 10.17
CA ALA A 13 10.66 46.53 8.91
C ALA A 13 10.25 45.57 7.76
N PRO A 14 9.32 45.98 6.90
CA PRO A 14 8.82 45.16 5.79
C PRO A 14 9.74 45.32 4.57
N LEU A 15 9.95 44.25 3.80
CA LEU A 15 10.39 44.36 2.41
C LEU A 15 9.20 44.10 1.49
N LEU A 16 8.86 45.10 0.69
CA LEU A 16 7.85 45.09 -0.34
C LEU A 16 8.51 45.52 -1.65
N LEU A 17 8.04 44.92 -2.75
CA LEU A 17 8.35 45.15 -4.17
C LEU A 17 9.65 44.57 -4.75
N LEU A 18 9.50 43.65 -5.71
CA LEU A 18 9.62 44.01 -7.14
C LEU A 18 8.98 42.96 -8.06
N LEU A 19 8.40 43.49 -9.12
CA LEU A 19 7.51 42.91 -10.13
C LEU A 19 8.28 42.24 -11.28
N LEU A 20 7.60 41.26 -11.88
CA LEU A 20 7.55 40.92 -13.32
C LEU A 20 8.85 40.46 -14.04
N ALA A 21 8.93 39.15 -14.28
CA ALA A 21 9.51 38.60 -15.51
C ALA A 21 8.59 37.48 -16.02
N GLY A 22 8.08 37.65 -17.24
CA GLY A 22 7.02 36.84 -17.83
C GLY A 22 7.44 35.41 -18.20
N PRO A 23 6.46 34.51 -18.44
CA PRO A 23 6.75 33.16 -18.90
C PRO A 23 7.17 33.16 -20.37
N VAL A 24 8.37 32.63 -20.60
CA VAL A 24 8.82 32.15 -21.91
C VAL A 24 7.91 30.99 -22.31
N ALA A 25 7.18 31.16 -23.41
CA ALA A 25 6.42 30.11 -24.06
C ALA A 25 7.39 29.10 -24.69
N CYS A 26 7.41 27.87 -24.19
CA CYS A 26 7.99 26.74 -24.91
C CYS A 26 6.93 26.21 -25.89
N ALA A 27 7.25 26.33 -27.18
CA ALA A 27 6.47 25.80 -28.29
C ALA A 27 6.52 24.26 -28.30
N ALA A 28 5.35 23.63 -28.32
CA ALA A 28 5.19 22.23 -28.68
C ALA A 28 5.30 22.08 -30.21
N SER A 29 6.07 21.09 -30.67
CA SER A 29 6.09 20.68 -32.08
C SER A 29 5.02 19.60 -32.33
N PRO A 30 4.40 19.58 -33.53
CA PRO A 30 3.35 18.64 -33.88
C PRO A 30 3.93 17.29 -34.33
N ALA A 31 3.24 16.20 -34.01
CA ALA A 31 3.47 14.89 -34.64
C ALA A 31 2.19 14.48 -35.37
N ASP A 32 2.39 14.08 -36.62
CA ASP A 32 1.40 13.80 -37.66
C ASP A 32 0.45 12.63 -37.36
N ASP A 33 -0.79 12.81 -37.83
CA ASP A 33 -1.80 11.78 -38.06
C ASP A 33 -1.44 10.89 -39.25
N GLY A 34 -1.69 9.59 -39.13
CA GLY A 34 -1.62 8.62 -40.22
C GLY A 34 -2.67 7.52 -40.06
N ALA A 35 -3.81 7.68 -40.73
CA ALA A 35 -4.86 6.68 -40.88
C ALA A 35 -4.51 5.60 -41.92
N GLY A 36 -5.06 4.39 -41.81
CA GLY A 36 -5.04 3.39 -42.89
C GLY A 36 -5.52 2.00 -42.49
N ALA A 37 -6.53 1.48 -43.19
CA ALA A 37 -7.41 0.36 -42.83
C ALA A 37 -7.15 -0.96 -43.59
N GLY A 38 -7.81 -2.05 -43.12
CA GLY A 38 -8.15 -3.28 -43.90
C GLY A 38 -7.19 -4.46 -43.71
N GLY A 39 -7.59 -5.73 -43.62
CA GLY A 39 -8.85 -6.38 -43.95
C GLY A 39 -8.86 -7.87 -43.56
N ARG A 40 -9.96 -8.53 -43.93
CA ARG A 40 -10.52 -9.84 -43.51
C ARG A 40 -9.68 -11.08 -43.89
N GLY A 41 -9.89 -12.18 -43.14
CA GLY A 41 -9.30 -13.53 -43.34
C GLY A 41 -9.71 -14.28 -44.62
N PRO A 42 -9.43 -15.59 -44.74
CA PRO A 42 -10.33 -16.60 -44.14
C PRO A 42 -9.69 -17.93 -43.66
N ARG A 43 -10.53 -18.73 -42.99
CA ARG A 43 -10.34 -20.14 -42.60
C ARG A 43 -10.30 -21.09 -43.82
N GLY A 44 -9.56 -22.19 -43.71
CA GLY A 44 -9.63 -23.37 -44.58
C GLY A 44 -9.23 -24.63 -43.82
N ARG A 45 -9.91 -25.75 -44.08
CA ARG A 45 -10.02 -26.98 -43.26
C ARG A 45 -9.61 -28.20 -44.11
N ALA A 46 -9.15 -29.26 -43.44
CA ALA A 46 -9.40 -30.70 -43.70
C ALA A 46 -8.28 -31.63 -44.25
N ARG A 47 -8.19 -32.80 -43.56
CA ARG A 47 -7.94 -34.22 -43.97
C ARG A 47 -6.62 -34.57 -44.68
N GLY A 48 -5.83 -35.55 -44.25
CA GLY A 48 -6.05 -37.01 -44.07
C GLY A 48 -4.99 -37.69 -44.97
N ASP A 49 -4.19 -38.71 -44.60
CA ASP A 49 -4.54 -40.12 -44.37
C ASP A 49 -3.27 -41.00 -44.13
N SER A 50 -3.44 -42.16 -43.48
CA SER A 50 -2.66 -43.44 -43.48
C SER A 50 -1.15 -43.44 -43.17
N GLY A 51 -0.51 -44.32 -42.38
CA GLY A 51 -0.67 -45.69 -41.85
C GLY A 51 0.79 -46.21 -41.71
N SER A 52 1.27 -46.90 -40.66
CA SER A 52 0.98 -48.27 -40.21
C SER A 52 1.88 -48.65 -39.00
N ASP A 53 1.40 -49.61 -38.17
CA ASP A 53 2.14 -50.60 -37.35
C ASP A 53 2.99 -50.08 -36.15
N GLU A 54 2.99 -50.61 -34.92
CA GLU A 54 2.45 -51.82 -34.28
C GLU A 54 2.59 -51.66 -32.74
N ALA A 55 1.93 -52.54 -31.98
CA ALA A 55 2.07 -52.85 -30.54
C ALA A 55 1.14 -52.13 -29.53
N VAL A 56 0.05 -52.82 -29.21
CA VAL A 56 -0.86 -52.61 -28.07
C VAL A 56 -0.20 -53.13 -26.77
N PRO A 57 -0.31 -52.38 -25.66
CA PRO A 57 -0.58 -53.01 -24.37
C PRO A 57 -1.95 -52.60 -23.83
N ARG A 58 -2.71 -53.61 -23.40
CA ARG A 58 -4.01 -53.49 -22.72
C ARG A 58 -3.94 -52.49 -21.56
N HIS A 59 -4.78 -51.47 -21.61
CA HIS A 59 -5.09 -50.66 -20.44
C HIS A 59 -6.08 -51.45 -19.57
N ASP A 60 -5.57 -52.13 -18.55
CA ASP A 60 -6.44 -52.80 -17.57
C ASP A 60 -7.07 -51.71 -16.68
N SER A 61 -8.39 -51.57 -16.82
CA SER A 61 -9.22 -50.63 -16.09
C SER A 61 -9.38 -51.08 -14.64
N SER A 62 -8.38 -50.86 -13.79
CA SER A 62 -8.57 -50.96 -12.34
C SER A 62 -9.09 -49.62 -11.81
N TYR A 63 -10.42 -49.50 -11.74
CA TYR A 63 -11.07 -48.42 -10.99
C TYR A 63 -10.78 -48.61 -9.49
N GLY A 64 -9.69 -48.02 -9.01
CA GLY A 64 -9.42 -47.87 -7.59
C GLY A 64 -10.46 -46.94 -6.96
N THR A 65 -11.35 -47.49 -6.15
CA THR A 65 -12.29 -46.68 -5.37
C THR A 65 -11.55 -46.01 -4.22
N PHE A 66 -11.85 -44.74 -3.95
CA PHE A 66 -11.35 -43.92 -2.82
C PHE A 66 -11.33 -44.64 -1.45
N ALA A 67 -12.19 -45.65 -1.27
CA ALA A 67 -12.22 -46.45 -0.05
C ALA A 67 -10.98 -47.37 0.12
N GLY A 68 -10.29 -47.78 -0.96
CA GLY A 68 -9.16 -48.70 -0.90
C GLY A 68 -7.89 -48.07 -0.32
N GLU A 69 -7.65 -46.79 -0.61
CA GLU A 69 -6.46 -46.07 -0.11
C GLU A 69 -6.55 -45.74 1.40
N PHE A 70 -7.73 -45.86 2.01
CA PHE A 70 -7.93 -45.57 3.42
C PHE A 70 -7.59 -46.74 4.35
N TYR A 71 -7.54 -47.97 3.83
CA TYR A 71 -7.24 -49.15 4.65
C TYR A 71 -5.75 -49.53 4.66
N ASP A 72 -4.98 -49.13 3.64
CA ASP A 72 -3.53 -49.40 3.58
C ASP A 72 -2.73 -48.44 4.49
N LEU A 73 -3.26 -47.24 4.75
CA LEU A 73 -2.67 -46.26 5.67
C LEU A 73 -2.73 -46.65 7.15
N ARG A 74 -3.55 -47.65 7.52
CA ARG A 74 -3.65 -48.10 8.93
C ARG A 74 -2.61 -49.16 9.29
N TYR A 75 -1.84 -49.66 8.33
CA TYR A 75 -0.81 -50.69 8.57
C TYR A 75 0.62 -50.11 8.63
N LEU A 76 0.79 -48.81 8.39
CA LEU A 76 2.09 -48.11 8.43
C LEU A 76 2.24 -47.17 9.64
N SER A 77 1.38 -47.26 10.65
CA SER A 77 1.39 -46.34 11.79
C SER A 77 2.30 -46.75 12.95
N GLU A 78 3.25 -47.67 12.76
CA GLU A 78 4.12 -48.15 13.86
C GLU A 78 5.53 -47.54 13.91
N GLU A 79 5.91 -46.65 12.99
CA GLU A 79 7.08 -45.81 13.17
C GLU A 79 6.71 -44.34 12.96
N GLY A 80 6.90 -43.54 14.02
CA GLY A 80 6.45 -42.15 14.09
C GLY A 80 7.02 -41.30 12.97
N TYR A 81 6.22 -41.04 11.94
CA TYR A 81 6.45 -39.92 11.04
C TYR A 81 5.99 -38.65 11.75
N PRO A 82 6.90 -37.71 12.09
CA PRO A 82 6.47 -36.41 12.57
C PRO A 82 5.65 -35.78 11.45
N PHE A 83 4.37 -35.53 11.70
CA PHE A 83 3.57 -34.66 10.86
C PHE A 83 4.38 -33.38 10.63
N PRO A 84 4.58 -32.94 9.36
CA PRO A 84 5.25 -31.68 9.10
C PRO A 84 4.50 -30.59 9.85
N THR A 85 5.10 -30.06 10.92
CA THR A 85 4.60 -28.88 11.60
C THR A 85 4.47 -27.80 10.53
N ALA A 86 3.28 -27.20 10.41
CA ALA A 86 3.03 -26.13 9.45
C ALA A 86 4.19 -25.12 9.51
N PRO A 87 4.70 -24.65 8.35
CA PRO A 87 5.79 -23.69 8.34
C PRO A 87 5.40 -22.47 9.20
N PRO A 88 6.36 -21.88 9.94
CA PRO A 88 6.10 -20.73 10.78
C PRO A 88 5.34 -19.64 9.99
N VAL A 89 4.39 -18.98 10.64
CA VAL A 89 3.70 -17.79 10.12
C VAL A 89 4.70 -16.87 9.43
N ASP A 90 4.44 -16.53 8.16
CA ASP A 90 5.38 -15.80 7.32
C ASP A 90 5.68 -14.44 7.96
N PRO A 91 6.94 -14.19 8.38
CA PRO A 91 7.31 -12.89 8.94
C PRO A 91 7.05 -11.79 7.91
N PHE A 92 6.58 -10.63 8.38
CA PHE A 92 6.37 -9.47 7.52
C PHE A 92 7.63 -9.20 6.70
N ALA A 93 7.51 -9.33 5.37
CA ALA A 93 8.66 -9.19 4.49
C ALA A 93 9.14 -7.72 4.52
N LYS A 94 10.35 -7.53 5.05
CA LYS A 94 11.00 -6.21 5.20
C LYS A 94 10.91 -5.37 3.93
N ILE A 95 10.62 -4.08 4.11
CA ILE A 95 10.48 -3.13 3.00
C ILE A 95 11.83 -2.89 2.34
N LYS A 96 11.95 -3.25 1.07
CA LYS A 96 13.15 -3.00 0.25
C LYS A 96 13.21 -1.54 -0.18
N VAL A 97 14.19 -0.81 0.34
CA VAL A 97 14.39 0.62 0.05
C VAL A 97 15.23 0.89 -1.20
N ASP A 98 15.91 -0.12 -1.74
CA ASP A 98 16.78 0.01 -2.93
C ASP A 98 16.02 0.22 -4.25
N ASP A 99 14.71 -0.05 -4.21
CA ASP A 99 13.76 0.14 -5.31
C ASP A 99 13.22 1.58 -5.37
N CYS A 100 13.49 2.39 -4.34
CA CYS A 100 13.11 3.79 -4.29
C CYS A 100 13.79 4.59 -5.40
N GLY A 101 13.01 5.36 -6.15
CA GLY A 101 13.48 6.13 -7.31
C GLY A 101 13.72 5.30 -8.58
N LYS A 102 13.52 3.98 -8.52
CA LYS A 102 13.57 3.08 -9.69
C LYS A 102 12.17 2.61 -10.05
N THR A 103 11.54 1.86 -9.14
CA THR A 103 10.21 1.25 -9.33
C THR A 103 9.22 1.67 -8.24
N LYS A 104 9.70 2.26 -7.14
CA LYS A 104 8.89 2.79 -6.06
C LYS A 104 9.10 4.30 -5.92
N GLY A 105 8.02 5.05 -5.71
CA GLY A 105 8.10 6.37 -5.12
C GLY A 105 8.32 6.23 -3.61
N CYS A 106 9.18 7.04 -3.00
CA CYS A 106 9.45 6.96 -1.57
C CYS A 106 9.58 8.34 -0.94
N PHE A 107 9.05 8.47 0.27
CA PHE A 107 9.20 9.62 1.14
C PHE A 107 9.83 9.16 2.46
N ARG A 108 10.79 9.96 2.95
CA ARG A 108 11.55 9.68 4.16
C ARG A 108 11.61 10.92 5.02
N TYR A 109 11.30 10.76 6.30
CA TYR A 109 11.46 11.81 7.31
C TYR A 109 12.23 11.25 8.50
N GLY A 110 13.24 11.99 8.95
CA GLY A 110 14.15 11.58 10.02
C GLY A 110 15.61 11.85 9.65
N LYS A 111 16.53 11.03 10.17
CA LYS A 111 17.98 11.18 9.94
C LYS A 111 18.32 11.07 8.44
N PRO A 112 19.31 11.82 7.93
CA PRO A 112 19.76 11.69 6.55
C PRO A 112 20.16 10.25 6.22
N GLY A 113 19.61 9.70 5.13
CA GLY A 113 19.91 8.35 4.68
C GLY A 113 19.23 7.22 5.46
N CYS A 114 18.25 7.52 6.31
CA CYS A 114 17.46 6.49 6.99
C CYS A 114 16.70 5.58 6.00
N ASN A 115 16.33 4.40 6.46
CA ASN A 115 15.53 3.41 5.74
C ASN A 115 14.17 3.20 6.42
N ALA A 116 13.35 2.28 5.91
CA ALA A 116 12.02 2.00 6.45
C ALA A 116 12.02 1.59 7.94
N GLU A 117 13.11 1.05 8.48
CA GLU A 117 13.21 0.62 9.88
C GLU A 117 13.82 1.67 10.81
N THR A 118 14.42 2.74 10.26
CA THR A 118 15.20 3.73 11.02
C THR A 118 14.71 5.16 10.83
N CYS A 119 13.85 5.43 9.85
CA CYS A 119 13.21 6.73 9.70
C CYS A 119 12.12 6.92 10.76
N ASP A 120 11.89 8.17 11.15
CA ASP A 120 10.78 8.54 12.04
C ASP A 120 9.45 8.30 11.31
N TYR A 121 9.42 8.60 10.01
CA TYR A 121 8.34 8.26 9.08
C TYR A 121 8.89 7.84 7.73
N PHE A 122 8.32 6.76 7.18
CA PHE A 122 8.64 6.22 5.87
C PHE A 122 7.35 5.88 5.13
N LEU A 123 7.30 6.27 3.86
CA LEU A 123 6.26 5.86 2.92
C LEU A 123 6.95 5.39 1.63
N SER A 124 6.55 4.24 1.10
CA SER A 124 6.76 3.92 -0.30
C SER A 124 5.47 3.52 -0.98
N TYR A 125 5.40 3.80 -2.28
CA TYR A 125 4.27 3.44 -3.11
C TYR A 125 4.72 2.98 -4.49
N ARG A 126 3.97 2.05 -5.08
CA ARG A 126 4.15 1.63 -6.47
C ARG A 126 2.84 1.16 -7.08
N MET A 127 2.71 1.36 -8.39
CA MET A 127 1.59 0.83 -9.16
C MET A 127 1.73 -0.70 -9.32
N ILE A 128 0.65 -1.43 -9.03
CA ILE A 128 0.54 -2.88 -9.22
C ILE A 128 -0.78 -3.15 -9.96
N GLY A 129 -0.72 -3.26 -11.29
CA GLY A 129 -1.92 -3.43 -12.11
C GLY A 129 -2.86 -2.22 -12.00
N ALA A 130 -4.06 -2.45 -11.45
CA ALA A 130 -5.07 -1.42 -11.21
C ALA A 130 -5.08 -0.87 -9.77
N ASP A 131 -4.17 -1.33 -8.93
CA ASP A 131 -4.01 -0.91 -7.54
C ASP A 131 -2.68 -0.17 -7.35
N VAL A 132 -2.60 0.58 -6.25
CA VAL A 132 -1.36 1.12 -5.71
C VAL A 132 -1.02 0.36 -4.44
N GLU A 133 0.17 -0.23 -4.39
CA GLU A 133 0.69 -0.81 -3.16
C GLU A 133 1.38 0.30 -2.36
N PHE A 134 0.95 0.46 -1.11
CA PHE A 134 1.51 1.38 -0.14
C PHE A 134 2.22 0.59 0.96
N GLU A 135 3.36 1.10 1.40
CA GLU A 135 4.12 0.59 2.53
C GLU A 135 4.41 1.77 3.46
N LEU A 136 3.92 1.71 4.70
CA LEU A 136 4.14 2.75 5.71
C LEU A 136 4.92 2.17 6.88
N SER A 137 5.78 2.98 7.46
CA SER A 137 6.48 2.66 8.71
C SER A 137 6.76 3.93 9.49
N ALA A 138 6.53 3.92 10.80
CA ALA A 138 6.88 5.04 11.68
C ALA A 138 7.35 4.58 13.05
N ASP A 139 8.24 5.35 13.66
CA ASP A 139 8.72 5.14 15.03
C ASP A 139 7.65 5.58 16.03
N THR A 140 6.69 4.71 16.27
CA THR A 140 5.53 4.95 17.12
C THR A 140 4.86 3.65 17.55
N ASP A 141 4.18 3.70 18.69
CA ASP A 141 3.34 2.65 19.25
C ASP A 141 1.85 2.80 18.91
N GLY A 142 1.47 3.84 18.17
CA GLY A 142 0.07 4.13 17.86
C GLY A 142 -0.29 3.90 16.42
N TRP A 143 0.00 4.87 15.56
CA TRP A 143 -0.49 4.86 14.20
C TRP A 143 0.40 5.64 13.25
N VAL A 144 0.34 5.26 11.97
CA VAL A 144 1.00 5.93 10.85
C VAL A 144 0.02 6.07 9.71
N ALA A 145 -0.03 7.23 9.04
CA ALA A 145 -1.01 7.53 8.02
C ALA A 145 -0.43 8.31 6.83
N VAL A 146 -1.13 8.20 5.71
CA VAL A 146 -0.98 9.05 4.53
C VAL A 146 -2.35 9.58 4.12
N GLY A 147 -2.45 10.90 3.96
CA GLY A 147 -3.62 11.59 3.46
C GLY A 147 -3.40 12.13 2.05
N PHE A 148 -4.46 12.11 1.25
CA PHE A 148 -4.51 12.67 -0.10
C PHE A 148 -5.47 13.87 -0.08
N SER A 149 -4.94 15.06 -0.37
CA SER A 149 -5.67 16.31 -0.25
C SER A 149 -5.58 17.17 -1.48
N SER A 150 -6.64 17.93 -1.76
CA SER A 150 -6.66 18.95 -2.82
C SER A 150 -5.80 20.17 -2.50
N ASP A 151 -5.46 20.38 -1.23
CA ASP A 151 -4.59 21.46 -0.78
C ASP A 151 -3.57 20.99 0.29
N LYS A 152 -2.87 21.92 0.93
CA LYS A 152 -1.82 21.61 1.92
C LYS A 152 -2.35 21.60 3.36
N LYS A 153 -3.66 21.53 3.55
CA LYS A 153 -4.32 21.62 4.85
C LYS A 153 -5.16 20.38 5.07
N MET A 154 -5.37 20.05 6.34
CA MET A 154 -6.29 19.00 6.72
C MET A 154 -7.74 19.47 6.57
N GLY A 155 -8.58 18.66 5.94
CA GLY A 155 -10.02 18.84 5.83
C GLY A 155 -10.52 18.58 4.41
N GLY A 156 -11.32 17.53 4.26
CA GLY A 156 -11.76 17.02 2.96
C GLY A 156 -10.74 16.06 2.34
N ASP A 157 -10.04 15.29 3.17
CA ASP A 157 -8.95 14.40 2.74
C ASP A 157 -9.36 12.94 2.85
N ASP A 158 -8.94 12.15 1.86
CA ASP A 158 -8.93 10.69 1.90
C ASP A 158 -7.66 10.24 2.62
N VAL A 159 -7.80 9.48 3.72
CA VAL A 159 -6.70 9.08 4.58
C VAL A 159 -6.67 7.57 4.76
N MET A 160 -5.52 6.97 4.48
CA MET A 160 -5.24 5.58 4.81
C MET A 160 -4.27 5.54 5.98
N ALA A 161 -4.62 4.82 7.05
CA ALA A 161 -3.81 4.73 8.26
C ALA A 161 -3.61 3.28 8.68
N CYS A 162 -2.47 3.00 9.27
CA CYS A 162 -2.16 1.74 9.94
C CYS A 162 -2.15 2.01 11.43
N VAL A 163 -3.06 1.35 12.14
CA VAL A 163 -3.34 1.59 13.55
C VAL A 163 -2.99 0.33 14.33
N HIS A 164 -2.15 0.49 15.34
CA HIS A 164 -1.84 -0.53 16.32
C HIS A 164 -2.98 -0.63 17.32
N ASP A 165 -3.62 -1.79 17.37
CA ASP A 165 -4.74 -2.07 18.25
C ASP A 165 -4.28 -2.63 19.61
N ASP A 166 -5.18 -2.63 20.59
CA ASP A 166 -4.90 -3.15 21.94
C ASP A 166 -4.61 -4.67 21.96
N ASN A 167 -4.91 -5.38 20.86
CA ASN A 167 -4.61 -6.80 20.70
C ASN A 167 -3.19 -7.05 20.20
N GLY A 168 -2.38 -6.00 20.02
CA GLY A 168 -1.02 -6.09 19.50
C GLY A 168 -0.94 -6.28 17.99
N ARG A 169 -2.02 -6.01 17.25
CA ARG A 169 -2.08 -6.14 15.79
C ARG A 169 -2.07 -4.76 15.14
N VAL A 170 -1.51 -4.67 13.95
CA VAL A 170 -1.61 -3.47 13.12
C VAL A 170 -2.67 -3.70 12.05
N ARG A 171 -3.67 -2.82 11.98
CA ARG A 171 -4.77 -2.89 11.02
C ARG A 171 -4.77 -1.68 10.12
N VAL A 172 -5.10 -1.87 8.85
CA VAL A 172 -5.30 -0.74 7.94
C VAL A 172 -6.73 -0.25 8.10
N GLN A 173 -6.88 1.06 8.23
CA GLN A 173 -8.15 1.75 8.37
C GLN A 173 -8.21 2.91 7.37
N HIS A 174 -9.42 3.19 6.93
CA HIS A 174 -9.72 4.29 6.02
C HIS A 174 -10.47 5.37 6.78
N PHE A 175 -10.02 6.62 6.64
CA PHE A 175 -10.59 7.78 7.28
C PHE A 175 -10.88 8.87 6.24
N TYR A 176 -11.91 9.65 6.51
CA TYR A 176 -12.18 10.89 5.79
C TYR A 176 -12.12 12.06 6.77
N ASN A 177 -11.27 13.05 6.47
CA ASN A 177 -11.13 14.21 7.34
C ASN A 177 -12.23 15.23 7.08
N VAL A 178 -12.86 15.71 8.15
CA VAL A 178 -13.80 16.85 8.10
C VAL A 178 -13.27 17.95 9.00
N GLY A 179 -12.69 18.99 8.39
CA GLY A 179 -11.91 19.99 9.13
C GLY A 179 -10.69 19.35 9.79
N GLN A 180 -10.62 19.38 11.13
CA GLN A 180 -9.52 18.79 11.91
C GLN A 180 -9.89 17.42 12.53
N TRP A 181 -11.03 16.85 12.13
CA TRP A 181 -11.54 15.59 12.69
C TRP A 181 -11.40 14.46 11.68
N ALA A 182 -10.82 13.34 12.11
CA ALA A 182 -10.78 12.12 11.33
C ALA A 182 -12.03 11.27 11.60
N LYS A 183 -12.80 10.95 10.57
CA LYS A 183 -13.95 10.05 10.65
C LYS A 183 -13.60 8.72 10.01
N GLU A 184 -13.65 7.63 10.77
CA GLU A 184 -13.44 6.29 10.22
C GLU A 184 -14.57 5.94 9.23
N ILE A 185 -14.17 5.43 8.07
CA ILE A 185 -15.06 4.96 7.02
C ILE A 185 -15.06 3.44 7.05
N GLN A 186 -16.19 2.86 7.43
CA GLN A 186 -16.34 1.41 7.59
C GLN A 186 -16.05 0.63 6.30
N ARG A 187 -16.30 1.25 5.14
CA ARG A 187 -15.94 0.69 3.83
C ARG A 187 -14.47 0.99 3.54
N ASN A 188 -13.59 0.11 3.99
CA ASN A 188 -12.17 0.20 3.70
C ASN A 188 -11.86 -0.36 2.29
N PRO A 189 -11.29 0.43 1.36
CA PRO A 189 -10.91 -0.05 0.03
C PRO A 189 -9.61 -0.87 0.02
N ALA A 190 -8.89 -0.97 1.15
CA ALA A 190 -7.63 -1.70 1.25
C ALA A 190 -7.80 -3.20 0.93
N ARG A 191 -6.76 -3.78 0.33
CA ARG A 191 -6.62 -5.20 0.02
C ARG A 191 -5.21 -5.65 0.40
N ASP A 192 -5.02 -6.96 0.53
CA ASP A 192 -3.72 -7.57 0.83
C ASP A 192 -3.03 -6.87 2.01
N GLU A 193 -3.79 -6.66 3.09
CA GLU A 193 -3.33 -5.95 4.28
C GLU A 193 -2.37 -6.82 5.09
N GLU A 194 -1.17 -6.29 5.31
CA GLU A 194 -0.15 -6.85 6.18
C GLU A 194 0.25 -5.76 7.19
N GLY A 195 0.39 -6.12 8.45
CA GLY A 195 0.72 -5.18 9.51
C GLY A 195 1.51 -5.86 10.62
N VAL A 196 2.54 -5.19 11.12
CA VAL A 196 3.39 -5.67 12.22
C VAL A 196 3.75 -4.52 13.14
N PHE A 197 3.75 -4.81 14.43
CA PHE A 197 4.30 -3.94 15.46
C PHE A 197 5.52 -4.61 16.08
N GLU A 198 6.71 -4.08 15.79
CA GLU A 198 7.98 -4.61 16.29
C GLU A 198 8.91 -3.46 16.65
N ASN A 199 9.67 -3.58 17.74
CA ASN A 199 10.64 -2.56 18.16
C ASN A 199 10.06 -1.14 18.28
N ASN A 200 8.86 -1.00 18.85
CA ASN A 200 8.17 0.29 19.00
C ASN A 200 7.86 0.98 17.67
N ARG A 201 7.62 0.20 16.61
CA ARG A 201 7.38 0.71 15.26
C ARG A 201 6.20 0.02 14.62
N VAL A 202 5.24 0.82 14.17
CA VAL A 202 4.13 0.37 13.34
C VAL A 202 4.60 0.31 11.90
N THR A 203 4.51 -0.86 11.28
CA THR A 203 4.78 -1.08 9.86
C THR A 203 3.61 -1.79 9.21
N CYS A 204 3.25 -1.38 8.00
CA CYS A 204 2.19 -2.03 7.24
C CYS A 204 2.44 -1.96 5.74
N ARG A 205 1.82 -2.90 5.02
CA ARG A 205 1.73 -2.94 3.56
C ARG A 205 0.27 -3.21 3.19
N PHE A 206 -0.25 -2.51 2.20
CA PHE A 206 -1.56 -2.78 1.64
C PHE A 206 -1.66 -2.30 0.20
N LYS A 207 -2.64 -2.82 -0.52
CA LYS A 207 -3.03 -2.32 -1.84
C LYS A 207 -4.31 -1.52 -1.74
N ARG A 208 -4.40 -0.43 -2.51
CA ARG A 208 -5.61 0.38 -2.65
C ARG A 208 -5.90 0.55 -4.15
N PRO A 209 -7.13 0.28 -4.62
CA PRO A 209 -7.50 0.59 -6.01
C PRO A 209 -7.24 2.05 -6.36
N VAL A 210 -6.74 2.30 -7.57
CA VAL A 210 -6.43 3.67 -8.02
C VAL A 210 -7.68 4.55 -8.02
N ASN A 211 -8.84 3.97 -8.31
CA ASN A 211 -10.13 4.64 -8.27
C ASN A 211 -11.20 3.69 -7.70
N VAL A 212 -12.06 4.20 -6.82
CA VAL A 212 -13.22 3.49 -6.27
C VAL A 212 -14.49 4.26 -6.67
N PRO A 213 -15.19 3.83 -7.73
CA PRO A 213 -16.38 4.54 -8.20
C PRO A 213 -17.48 4.60 -7.13
N ARG A 214 -18.23 5.71 -7.12
CA ARG A 214 -19.38 5.95 -6.22
C ARG A 214 -19.01 6.03 -4.73
N ASP A 215 -17.76 6.36 -4.43
CA ASP A 215 -17.30 6.63 -3.08
C ASP A 215 -16.67 8.02 -3.03
N GLU A 216 -17.41 8.99 -2.48
CA GLU A 216 -16.97 10.39 -2.41
C GLU A 216 -15.89 10.62 -1.34
N THR A 217 -15.67 9.63 -0.45
CA THR A 217 -14.64 9.71 0.59
C THR A 217 -13.25 9.30 0.09
N ILE A 218 -13.18 8.76 -1.14
CA ILE A 218 -11.97 8.20 -1.75
C ILE A 218 -11.61 9.03 -2.99
N VAL A 219 -10.37 9.48 -3.08
CA VAL A 219 -9.89 10.27 -4.23
C VAL A 219 -9.37 9.39 -5.38
N ASP A 220 -9.53 9.85 -6.63
CA ASP A 220 -8.94 9.20 -7.80
C ASP A 220 -7.43 9.48 -7.91
N LEU A 221 -6.60 8.45 -7.72
CA LEU A 221 -5.14 8.55 -7.76
C LEU A 221 -4.54 8.71 -9.16
N HIS A 222 -5.34 8.72 -10.24
CA HIS A 222 -4.88 9.18 -11.55
C HIS A 222 -4.63 10.70 -11.59
N LEU A 223 -5.24 11.44 -10.66
CA LEU A 223 -5.09 12.88 -10.53
C LEU A 223 -3.93 13.23 -9.59
N SER A 224 -3.54 14.51 -9.61
CA SER A 224 -2.48 15.03 -8.74
C SER A 224 -3.06 15.50 -7.42
N TRP A 225 -2.49 15.03 -6.31
CA TRP A 225 -2.90 15.36 -4.94
C TRP A 225 -1.69 15.76 -4.10
N TYR A 226 -1.92 16.55 -3.06
CA TYR A 226 -0.94 16.74 -1.99
C TYR A 226 -0.95 15.53 -1.06
N TYR A 227 0.25 15.07 -0.71
CA TYR A 227 0.44 14.05 0.31
C TYR A 227 0.58 14.73 1.67
N LEU A 228 -0.26 14.33 2.62
CA LEU A 228 -0.20 14.73 4.02
C LEU A 228 0.30 13.55 4.83
N PHE A 229 1.43 13.71 5.50
CA PHE A 229 2.07 12.64 6.27
C PHE A 229 1.82 12.86 7.76
N ALA A 230 1.39 11.82 8.47
CA ALA A 230 1.13 11.90 9.89
C ALA A 230 1.41 10.58 10.59
N TRP A 231 1.85 10.65 11.84
CA TRP A 231 2.01 9.51 12.73
C TRP A 231 1.89 10.02 14.17
N GLY A 232 1.54 9.14 15.09
CA GLY A 232 1.35 9.53 16.48
C GLY A 232 1.18 8.35 17.42
N PRO A 233 1.34 8.59 18.73
CA PRO A 233 1.24 7.55 19.75
C PRO A 233 -0.17 6.97 19.82
N ALA A 234 -0.30 5.81 20.46
CA ALA A 234 -1.60 5.20 20.68
C ALA A 234 -2.45 6.14 21.55
N ILE A 235 -3.62 6.53 21.04
CA ILE A 235 -4.57 7.30 21.85
C ILE A 235 -5.31 6.27 22.71
N GLN A 236 -4.79 5.99 23.90
CA GLN A 236 -5.57 5.32 24.92
C GLN A 236 -6.79 6.21 25.20
N ALA A 237 -7.99 5.67 25.04
CA ALA A 237 -9.21 6.33 25.50
C ALA A 237 -9.10 6.47 27.02
N GLN A 238 -8.47 7.56 27.48
CA GLN A 238 -8.56 7.95 28.86
C GLN A 238 -9.98 8.45 29.04
N GLU A 239 -10.85 7.54 29.45
CA GLU A 239 -12.11 7.85 30.09
C GLU A 239 -11.74 8.72 31.30
N SER A 240 -11.70 10.03 31.07
CA SER A 240 -11.46 11.01 32.10
C SER A 240 -12.65 10.89 33.04
N TYR A 241 -12.45 10.15 34.13
CA TYR A 241 -13.26 10.27 35.33
C TYR A 241 -13.27 11.76 35.70
N LEU A 242 -14.38 12.42 35.38
CA LEU A 242 -14.77 13.66 36.03
C LEU A 242 -15.28 13.25 37.41
N GLU A 243 -14.42 13.34 38.42
CA GLU A 243 -14.83 13.62 39.80
C GLU A 243 -14.83 15.14 40.05
#